data_AF-A0A7L2WL60-F1
#
_entry.id   AF-A0A7L2WL60-F1
#
_cell.length_a   1.000
_cell.length_b   1.000
_cell.length_c   1.000
_cell.angle_alpha   90.00
_cell.angle_beta   90.00
_cell.angle_gamma   90.00
#
_symmetry.space_group_name_H-M   'P 1'
#
loop_
_entity.id
_entity.type
_entity.pdbx_description
1 polymer ?
#
loop_
_entity_poly.entity_id
_entity_poly.type
_entity_poly.pdbx_seq_one_letter_code
_entity_poly.pdbx_strand_id
1 'polypeptide(L)'
;VKETVSENDLYGRLFINRVFHITADKMFEILFTNSHFMQRFLNSRSIVDAVSTPWNRDSSGNQLRTLTYTVTINNPLCGKFTTATEKQILHKQSQKGQSYQVDAEVLTHDVPYHDYFYTVNRYCISRTSSHKCRLRVSAEVKYKKQPWGLVKSVIEKNTWGGIQENFKQLESDLLMEEYAINQSIEDSGKLVALRRRRRTLHRSLAESLPKRSSQHSSGDMRVESQGSIIGRKRDAVSRTTTIIVVMSVFLLVLVLLNVTLFLKLSKIEHAAQSLYHVQLQEESSLNISPEMVSKEDIPQYDKEQVKHVKGVLRDSIEMLEQV
;
A
#
# COMPACT_ATOMS: atom_id res chain seq x y z
N VAL A 1 13.76 -12.66 37.26
CA VAL A 1 13.75 -13.56 36.08
C VAL A 1 13.88 -12.67 34.85
N LYS A 2 14.97 -12.83 34.08
CA LYS A 2 15.22 -12.05 32.86
C LYS A 2 14.06 -12.30 31.88
N GLU A 3 13.29 -11.27 31.55
CA GLU A 3 12.29 -11.33 30.48
C GLU A 3 13.00 -11.44 29.14
N THR A 4 13.26 -12.67 28.70
CA THR A 4 13.49 -12.97 27.29
C THR A 4 12.14 -12.91 26.57
N VAL A 5 11.63 -11.71 26.32
CA VAL A 5 10.57 -11.51 25.33
C VAL A 5 11.24 -11.51 23.96
N SER A 6 11.07 -12.64 23.28
CA SER A 6 11.61 -12.96 21.97
C SER A 6 11.52 -11.79 20.98
N GLU A 7 12.68 -11.33 20.50
CA GLU A 7 12.83 -10.39 19.38
C GLU A 7 12.25 -10.97 18.06
N ASN A 8 11.96 -12.28 18.02
CA ASN A 8 11.45 -13.00 16.85
C ASN A 8 9.92 -12.96 16.67
N ASP A 9 9.17 -12.29 17.55
CA ASP A 9 7.69 -12.29 17.47
C ASP A 9 7.12 -11.31 16.43
N LEU A 10 7.94 -10.37 15.95
CA LEU A 10 7.56 -9.36 14.98
C LEU A 10 8.07 -9.75 13.60
N TYR A 11 7.16 -10.03 12.68
CA TYR A 11 7.47 -10.03 11.25
C TYR A 11 6.96 -8.74 10.61
N GLY A 12 7.65 -8.29 9.56
CA GLY A 12 7.33 -7.07 8.83
C GLY A 12 7.86 -5.77 9.48
N ARG A 13 7.26 -4.64 9.11
CA ARG A 13 7.64 -3.30 9.57
C ARG A 13 6.90 -2.96 10.86
N LEU A 14 7.62 -2.50 11.88
CA LEU A 14 7.05 -2.03 13.15
C LEU A 14 6.48 -0.61 13.01
N PHE A 15 5.25 -0.40 13.47
CA PHE A 15 4.55 0.89 13.41
C PHE A 15 4.25 1.49 14.78
N ILE A 16 3.88 0.64 15.75
CA ILE A 16 3.64 1.05 17.13
C ILE A 16 4.50 0.19 18.04
N ASN A 17 5.19 0.80 18.99
CA ASN A 17 5.84 0.10 20.10
C ASN A 17 5.84 1.02 21.31
N ARG A 18 4.78 0.94 22.10
CA ARG A 18 4.52 1.92 23.16
C ARG A 18 3.90 1.29 24.39
N VAL A 19 4.24 1.83 25.55
CA VAL A 19 3.61 1.50 26.82
C VAL A 19 2.50 2.51 27.08
N PHE A 20 1.29 2.02 27.33
CA PHE A 20 0.11 2.78 27.72
C PHE A 20 -0.26 2.48 29.17
N HIS A 21 -0.77 3.46 29.89
CA HIS A 21 -1.41 3.37 31.20
C HIS A 21 -2.85 2.85 31.07
N ILE A 22 -2.96 1.70 30.41
CA ILE A 22 -4.18 0.94 30.19
C ILE A 22 -3.83 -0.53 30.51
N THR A 23 -4.71 -1.25 31.18
CA THR A 23 -4.50 -2.69 31.45
C THR A 23 -4.49 -3.49 30.14
N ALA A 24 -3.81 -4.64 30.11
CA ALA A 24 -3.77 -5.49 28.92
C ALA A 24 -5.18 -5.91 28.46
N ASP A 25 -6.06 -6.27 29.41
CA ASP A 25 -7.46 -6.61 29.13
C ASP A 25 -8.24 -5.44 28.55
N LYS A 26 -8.07 -4.24 29.11
CA LYS A 26 -8.80 -3.07 28.62
C LYS A 26 -8.31 -2.65 27.24
N MET A 27 -7.00 -2.74 26.97
CA MET A 27 -6.44 -2.50 25.63
C MET A 27 -7.00 -3.50 24.61
N PHE A 28 -7.08 -4.78 24.97
CA PHE A 28 -7.70 -5.80 24.12
C PHE A 28 -9.18 -5.49 23.87
N GLU A 29 -9.94 -5.14 24.92
CA GLU A 29 -11.34 -4.75 24.80
C GLU A 29 -11.52 -3.53 23.88
N ILE A 30 -10.68 -2.50 24.06
CA ILE A 30 -10.70 -1.28 23.23
C ILE A 30 -10.53 -1.66 21.76
N LEU A 31 -9.51 -2.44 21.39
CA LEU A 31 -9.17 -2.69 19.98
C LEU A 31 -9.99 -3.82 19.33
N PHE A 32 -10.39 -4.82 20.11
CA PHE A 32 -10.91 -6.09 19.59
C PHE A 32 -12.36 -6.39 19.96
N THR A 33 -13.13 -5.37 20.34
CA THR A 33 -14.59 -5.45 20.52
C THR A 33 -15.29 -4.30 19.80
N ASN A 34 -16.63 -4.26 19.83
CA ASN A 34 -17.40 -3.13 19.32
C ASN A 34 -17.38 -1.95 20.31
N SER A 35 -16.18 -1.48 20.66
CA SER A 35 -15.98 -0.41 21.63
C SER A 35 -16.32 0.95 21.02
N HIS A 36 -16.72 1.91 21.86
CA HIS A 36 -16.95 3.29 21.41
C HIS A 36 -15.68 3.92 20.80
N PHE A 37 -14.51 3.54 21.31
CA PHE A 37 -13.22 3.91 20.73
C PHE A 37 -13.11 3.45 19.26
N MET A 38 -13.37 2.17 18.98
CA MET A 38 -13.24 1.62 17.62
C MET A 38 -14.27 2.22 16.68
N GLN A 39 -15.50 2.45 17.13
CA GLN A 39 -16.51 3.13 16.32
C GLN A 39 -16.05 4.53 15.91
N ARG A 40 -15.52 5.32 16.86
CA ARG A 40 -14.96 6.64 16.58
C ARG A 40 -13.75 6.59 15.66
N PHE A 41 -12.84 5.64 15.88
CA PHE A 41 -11.64 5.45 15.07
C PHE A 41 -11.98 5.08 13.63
N LEU A 42 -12.91 4.15 13.40
CA LEU A 42 -13.36 3.78 12.05
C LEU A 42 -14.01 4.98 11.35
N ASN A 43 -14.88 5.71 12.04
CA ASN A 43 -15.54 6.90 11.51
C ASN A 43 -14.54 8.00 11.12
N SER A 44 -13.52 8.28 11.96
CA SER A 44 -12.51 9.30 11.67
C SER A 44 -11.65 8.95 10.45
N ARG A 45 -11.53 7.65 10.13
CA ARG A 45 -10.84 7.12 8.96
C ARG A 45 -11.73 6.99 7.72
N SER A 46 -12.96 7.48 7.76
CA SER A 46 -13.94 7.33 6.67
C SER A 46 -14.18 5.86 6.29
N ILE A 47 -14.18 4.99 7.31
CA ILE A 47 -14.57 3.58 7.21
C ILE A 47 -16.02 3.46 7.66
N VAL A 48 -16.86 2.90 6.79
CA VAL A 48 -18.30 2.78 6.99
C VAL A 48 -18.76 1.33 6.83
N ASP A 49 -20.01 1.05 7.19
CA ASP A 49 -20.66 -0.26 7.07
C ASP A 49 -19.85 -1.41 7.71
N ALA A 50 -19.16 -1.10 8.83
CA ALA A 50 -18.34 -2.06 9.54
C ALA A 50 -19.21 -3.08 10.27
N VAL A 51 -19.13 -4.34 9.84
CA VAL A 51 -19.81 -5.49 10.45
C VAL A 51 -18.76 -6.50 10.90
N SER A 52 -18.91 -7.03 12.12
CA SER A 52 -17.99 -8.03 12.69
C SER A 52 -18.76 -9.25 13.18
N THR A 53 -18.26 -10.45 12.87
CA THR A 53 -18.75 -11.66 13.51
C THR A 53 -18.28 -11.74 14.97
N PRO A 54 -18.99 -12.47 15.85
CA PRO A 54 -18.46 -12.84 17.14
C PRO A 54 -17.16 -13.65 17.01
N TRP A 55 -16.34 -13.63 18.07
CA TRP A 55 -15.18 -14.51 18.18
C TRP A 55 -15.63 -15.97 18.32
N ASN A 56 -15.18 -16.84 17.41
CA ASN A 56 -15.46 -18.27 17.43
C ASN A 56 -14.18 -19.08 17.52
N ARG A 57 -14.16 -20.15 18.32
CA ARG A 57 -12.97 -21.00 18.48
C ARG A 57 -12.88 -22.00 17.32
N ASP A 58 -11.70 -22.17 16.74
CA ASP A 58 -11.43 -23.20 15.73
C ASP A 58 -10.92 -24.52 16.34
N SER A 59 -10.70 -25.51 15.47
CA SER A 59 -10.12 -26.80 15.83
C SER A 59 -8.67 -26.71 16.33
N SER A 60 -7.93 -25.65 15.99
CA SER A 60 -6.54 -25.46 16.40
C SER A 60 -6.40 -24.85 17.81
N GLY A 61 -7.50 -24.34 18.37
CA GLY A 61 -7.61 -23.68 19.67
C GLY A 61 -7.56 -22.16 19.59
N ASN A 62 -7.34 -21.58 18.41
CA ASN A 62 -7.37 -20.14 18.16
C ASN A 62 -8.81 -19.64 18.17
N GLN A 63 -9.00 -18.33 18.37
CA GLN A 63 -10.30 -17.69 18.14
C GLN A 63 -10.24 -16.86 16.86
N LEU A 64 -11.25 -16.99 16.01
CA LEU A 64 -11.36 -16.29 14.75
C LEU A 64 -12.58 -15.40 14.74
N ARG A 65 -12.47 -14.28 14.04
CA ARG A 65 -13.61 -13.49 13.61
C ARG A 65 -13.33 -12.86 12.26
N THR A 66 -14.39 -12.48 11.56
CA THR A 66 -14.29 -11.77 10.28
C THR A 66 -14.98 -10.42 10.40
N LEU A 67 -14.34 -9.39 9.86
CA LEU A 67 -14.89 -8.06 9.70
C LEU A 67 -15.03 -7.74 8.22
N THR A 68 -16.08 -7.02 7.88
CA THR A 68 -16.30 -6.45 6.54
C THR A 68 -16.62 -4.98 6.68
N TYR A 69 -16.02 -4.13 5.86
CA TYR A 69 -16.23 -2.69 5.90
C TYR A 69 -15.88 -2.04 4.57
N THR A 70 -16.35 -0.81 4.36
CA THR A 70 -16.04 0.01 3.18
C THR A 70 -15.14 1.16 3.58
N VAL A 71 -13.99 1.31 2.89
CA VAL A 71 -13.00 2.36 3.12
C VAL A 71 -13.06 3.37 1.99
N THR A 72 -13.13 4.66 2.33
CA THR A 72 -12.95 5.74 1.36
C THR A 72 -11.48 5.93 1.04
N ILE A 73 -11.10 5.89 -0.25
CA ILE A 73 -9.70 6.03 -0.67
C ILE A 73 -9.47 7.43 -1.23
N ASN A 74 -8.49 8.14 -0.66
CA ASN A 74 -8.03 9.41 -1.17
C ASN A 74 -6.75 9.25 -2.03
N ASN A 75 -6.86 8.46 -3.10
CA ASN A 75 -5.76 8.22 -4.02
C ASN A 75 -6.30 8.27 -5.46
N PRO A 76 -5.80 9.17 -6.32
CA PRO A 76 -6.30 9.31 -7.70
C PRO A 76 -6.06 8.07 -8.58
N LEU A 77 -5.17 7.17 -8.18
CA LEU A 77 -4.92 5.90 -8.87
C LEU A 77 -5.83 4.75 -8.42
N CYS A 78 -6.54 4.92 -7.29
CA CYS A 78 -7.51 3.97 -6.80
C CYS A 78 -8.93 4.50 -7.02
N GLY A 79 -9.92 3.61 -7.13
CA GLY A 79 -11.32 4.02 -7.06
C GLY A 79 -11.62 4.82 -5.79
N LYS A 80 -12.76 5.53 -5.77
CA LYS A 80 -13.15 6.38 -4.62
C LYS A 80 -13.36 5.60 -3.32
N PHE A 81 -13.75 4.33 -3.43
CA PHE A 81 -14.07 3.46 -2.32
C PHE A 81 -13.54 2.05 -2.60
N THR A 82 -13.27 1.29 -1.54
CA THR A 82 -13.08 -0.15 -1.63
C THR A 82 -13.73 -0.85 -0.44
N THR A 83 -14.35 -1.98 -0.71
CA THR A 83 -14.73 -2.95 0.31
C THR A 83 -13.49 -3.72 0.77
N ALA A 84 -13.47 -4.07 2.04
CA ALA A 84 -12.41 -4.86 2.64
C ALA A 84 -12.99 -5.98 3.51
N THR A 85 -12.30 -7.12 3.51
CA THR A 85 -12.54 -8.24 4.40
C THR A 85 -11.31 -8.44 5.27
N GLU A 86 -11.49 -8.36 6.58
CA GLU A 86 -10.44 -8.54 7.57
C GLU A 86 -10.71 -9.79 8.40
N LYS A 87 -9.82 -10.77 8.29
CA LYS A 87 -9.85 -11.99 9.11
C LYS A 87 -8.90 -11.81 10.28
N GLN A 88 -9.45 -11.86 11.49
CA GLN A 88 -8.66 -11.74 12.71
C GLN A 88 -8.55 -13.08 13.42
N ILE A 89 -7.34 -13.40 13.85
CA ILE A 89 -6.97 -14.63 14.56
C ILE A 89 -6.35 -14.25 15.88
N LEU A 90 -7.05 -14.49 16.98
CA LEU A 90 -6.52 -14.43 18.32
C LEU A 90 -5.87 -15.78 18.64
N HIS A 91 -4.54 -15.75 18.83
CA HIS A 91 -3.72 -16.93 19.05
C HIS A 91 -4.01 -17.58 20.40
N LYS A 92 -4.07 -18.91 20.43
CA LYS A 92 -4.33 -19.71 21.64
C LYS A 92 -3.34 -19.53 22.77
N GLN A 93 -2.13 -19.07 22.46
CA GLN A 93 -1.09 -18.74 23.43
C GLN A 93 -1.38 -17.45 24.21
N SER A 94 -2.39 -16.69 23.79
CA SER A 94 -2.84 -15.48 24.49
C SER A 94 -3.40 -15.85 25.88
N GLN A 95 -2.94 -15.12 26.89
CA GLN A 95 -3.32 -15.32 28.27
C GLN A 95 -4.07 -14.11 28.78
N LYS A 96 -5.33 -14.31 29.16
CA LYS A 96 -6.19 -13.25 29.71
C LYS A 96 -5.48 -12.55 30.87
N GLY A 97 -5.47 -11.22 30.86
CA GLY A 97 -4.81 -10.37 31.84
C GLY A 97 -3.31 -10.15 31.61
N GLN A 98 -2.66 -10.95 30.76
CA GLN A 98 -1.20 -10.97 30.64
C GLN A 98 -0.72 -10.64 29.23
N SER A 99 -1.19 -11.35 28.21
CA SER A 99 -0.73 -11.17 26.84
C SER A 99 -1.81 -11.53 25.82
N TYR A 100 -1.87 -10.76 24.74
CA TYR A 100 -2.75 -11.01 23.61
C TYR A 100 -1.96 -10.87 22.32
N GLN A 101 -2.11 -11.83 21.42
CA GLN A 101 -1.57 -11.77 20.07
C GLN A 101 -2.70 -11.97 19.08
N VAL A 102 -2.93 -10.96 18.25
CA VAL A 102 -3.95 -10.98 17.19
C VAL A 102 -3.28 -10.71 15.85
N ASP A 103 -3.46 -11.61 14.90
CA ASP A 103 -3.10 -11.39 13.50
C ASP A 103 -4.36 -11.01 12.72
N ALA A 104 -4.29 -9.94 11.94
CA ALA A 104 -5.37 -9.43 11.12
C ALA A 104 -4.93 -9.43 9.65
N GLU A 105 -5.50 -10.35 8.87
CA GLU A 105 -5.30 -10.44 7.42
C GLU A 105 -6.37 -9.59 6.72
N VAL A 106 -5.95 -8.54 6.03
CA VAL A 106 -6.85 -7.60 5.35
C VAL A 106 -6.76 -7.79 3.84
N LEU A 107 -7.90 -8.09 3.23
CA LEU A 107 -8.09 -8.16 1.79
C LEU A 107 -8.96 -6.99 1.35
N THR A 108 -8.45 -6.14 0.47
CA THR A 108 -9.22 -5.11 -0.24
C THR A 108 -9.71 -5.67 -1.57
N HIS A 109 -10.92 -5.34 -2.04
CA HIS A 109 -11.52 -5.99 -3.21
C HIS A 109 -11.60 -5.13 -4.47
N ASP A 110 -11.55 -3.80 -4.35
CA ASP A 110 -11.88 -2.88 -5.46
C ASP A 110 -10.69 -1.99 -5.89
N VAL A 111 -9.49 -2.30 -5.39
CA VAL A 111 -8.26 -1.58 -5.73
C VAL A 111 -7.52 -2.25 -6.90
N PRO A 112 -6.73 -1.50 -7.70
CA PRO A 112 -5.88 -2.12 -8.71
C PRO A 112 -4.97 -3.20 -8.09
N TYR A 113 -4.84 -4.34 -8.76
CA TYR A 113 -4.03 -5.48 -8.33
C TYR A 113 -4.47 -6.11 -7.00
N HIS A 114 -5.74 -5.95 -6.59
CA HIS A 114 -6.27 -6.53 -5.34
C HIS A 114 -6.09 -8.05 -5.20
N ASP A 115 -5.99 -8.77 -6.32
CA ASP A 115 -5.76 -10.22 -6.36
C ASP A 115 -4.28 -10.60 -6.22
N TYR A 116 -3.35 -9.65 -6.33
CA TYR A 116 -1.91 -9.88 -6.19
C TYR A 116 -1.43 -9.89 -4.76
N PHE A 117 -2.06 -9.11 -3.87
CA PHE A 117 -1.54 -8.86 -2.54
C PHE A 117 -2.63 -8.77 -1.47
N TYR A 118 -2.20 -8.84 -0.22
CA TYR A 118 -3.00 -8.57 0.96
C TYR A 118 -2.06 -8.07 2.06
N THR A 119 -2.61 -7.47 3.10
CA THR A 119 -1.80 -7.02 4.25
C THR A 119 -2.06 -7.90 5.45
N VAL A 120 -1.03 -8.09 6.26
CA VAL A 120 -1.17 -8.76 7.55
C VAL A 120 -0.63 -7.86 8.64
N ASN A 121 -1.50 -7.52 9.58
CA ASN A 121 -1.16 -6.71 10.74
C ASN A 121 -1.09 -7.61 11.98
N ARG A 122 0.01 -7.56 12.73
CA ARG A 122 0.17 -8.28 13.99
C ARG A 122 0.10 -7.31 15.16
N TYR A 123 -0.81 -7.55 16.07
CA TYR A 123 -0.98 -6.80 17.31
C TYR A 123 -0.52 -7.67 18.48
N CYS A 124 0.47 -7.19 19.22
CA CYS A 124 0.95 -7.83 20.44
C CYS A 124 0.72 -6.89 21.62
N ILE A 125 -0.18 -7.28 22.52
CA ILE A 125 -0.42 -6.60 23.80
C ILE A 125 0.25 -7.43 24.89
N SER A 126 1.09 -6.81 25.69
CA SER A 126 1.79 -7.47 26.82
C SER A 126 1.68 -6.62 28.06
N ARG A 127 1.29 -7.22 29.18
CA ARG A 127 1.20 -6.54 30.46
C ARG A 127 2.60 -6.10 30.89
N THR A 128 2.73 -4.86 31.35
CA THR A 128 3.97 -4.31 31.94
C THR A 128 3.79 -4.08 33.44
N SER A 129 2.59 -3.76 33.90
CA SER A 129 2.23 -3.68 35.33
C SER A 129 0.73 -3.96 35.53
N SER A 130 0.19 -3.80 36.75
CA SER A 130 -1.26 -3.95 36.97
C SER A 130 -2.13 -2.97 36.17
N HIS A 131 -1.59 -1.80 35.81
CA HIS A 131 -2.33 -0.72 35.13
C HIS A 131 -1.68 -0.27 33.81
N LYS A 132 -0.67 -1.01 33.33
CA LYS A 132 0.05 -0.66 32.11
C LYS A 132 0.24 -1.87 31.21
N CYS A 133 0.21 -1.64 29.91
CA CYS A 133 0.56 -2.63 28.90
C CYS A 133 1.43 -2.00 27.82
N ARG A 134 2.26 -2.81 27.18
CA ARG A 134 2.96 -2.50 25.95
C ARG A 134 2.15 -3.03 24.76
N LEU A 135 1.81 -2.13 23.84
CA LEU A 135 1.25 -2.46 22.54
C LEU A 135 2.37 -2.38 21.49
N ARG A 136 2.55 -3.47 20.75
CA ARG A 136 3.37 -3.51 19.54
C ARG A 136 2.48 -3.83 18.35
N VAL A 137 2.62 -3.08 17.26
CA VAL A 137 1.91 -3.36 16.01
C VAL A 137 2.90 -3.36 14.86
N SER A 138 2.99 -4.50 14.17
CA SER A 138 3.74 -4.63 12.92
C SER A 138 2.82 -4.96 11.76
N ALA A 139 3.26 -4.66 10.54
CA ALA A 139 2.53 -5.03 9.34
C ALA A 139 3.46 -5.53 8.25
N GLU A 140 2.94 -6.39 7.39
CA GLU A 140 3.60 -6.96 6.22
C GLU A 140 2.65 -6.91 5.02
N VAL A 141 3.22 -6.65 3.84
CA VAL A 141 2.51 -6.82 2.56
C VAL A 141 2.87 -8.20 2.01
N LYS A 142 1.89 -9.08 1.89
CA LYS A 142 2.07 -10.44 1.36
C LYS A 142 1.57 -10.51 -0.08
N TYR A 143 2.31 -11.22 -0.92
CA TYR A 143 2.00 -11.40 -2.34
C TYR A 143 1.49 -12.82 -2.59
N LYS A 144 0.28 -12.92 -3.15
CA LYS A 144 -0.30 -14.18 -3.66
C LYS A 144 0.29 -14.54 -5.02
N LYS A 145 0.61 -13.53 -5.82
CA LYS A 145 1.23 -13.63 -7.15
C LYS A 145 2.45 -12.73 -7.17
N GLN A 146 3.54 -13.16 -7.81
CA GLN A 146 4.75 -12.35 -7.92
C GLN A 146 4.50 -11.14 -8.84
N PRO A 147 4.47 -9.90 -8.32
CA PRO A 147 4.35 -8.72 -9.17
C PRO A 147 5.68 -8.43 -9.88
N TRP A 148 5.60 -7.90 -11.10
CA TRP A 148 6.74 -7.34 -11.81
C TRP A 148 7.16 -6.01 -11.17
N GLY A 149 8.43 -5.64 -11.30
CA GLY A 149 9.08 -4.61 -10.44
C GLY A 149 8.32 -3.28 -10.32
N LEU A 150 7.78 -2.76 -11.43
CA LEU A 150 7.00 -1.51 -11.41
C LEU A 150 5.68 -1.65 -10.64
N VAL A 151 4.94 -2.74 -10.85
CA VAL A 151 3.69 -3.01 -10.12
C VAL A 151 3.97 -3.22 -8.64
N LYS A 152 5.04 -3.94 -8.29
CA LYS A 152 5.47 -4.10 -6.90
C LYS A 152 5.68 -2.74 -6.23
N SER A 153 6.42 -1.85 -6.89
CA SER A 153 6.72 -0.50 -6.39
C SER A 153 5.46 0.34 -6.19
N VAL A 154 4.51 0.28 -7.13
CA VAL A 154 3.22 0.98 -7.01
C VAL A 154 2.41 0.45 -5.84
N ILE A 155 2.32 -0.87 -5.67
CA ILE A 155 1.63 -1.49 -4.53
C ILE A 155 2.27 -1.03 -3.22
N GLU A 156 3.57 -1.25 -3.05
CA GLU A 156 4.28 -0.92 -1.81
C GLU A 156 4.15 0.56 -1.44
N LYS A 157 4.35 1.47 -2.41
CA LYS A 157 4.29 2.92 -2.15
C LYS A 157 2.92 3.36 -1.64
N ASN A 158 1.85 2.85 -2.24
CA ASN A 158 0.49 3.25 -1.86
C ASN A 158 0.05 2.56 -0.56
N THR A 159 0.37 1.27 -0.40
CA THR A 159 -0.02 0.49 0.78
C THR A 159 0.70 0.95 2.04
N TRP A 160 2.03 1.15 2.00
CA TRP A 160 2.78 1.56 3.18
C TRP A 160 2.41 2.96 3.68
N GLY A 161 2.07 3.89 2.77
CA GLY A 161 1.56 5.21 3.14
C GLY A 161 0.27 5.11 3.95
N GLY A 162 -0.71 4.32 3.45
CA GLY A 162 -1.99 4.11 4.13
C GLY A 162 -1.84 3.42 5.50
N ILE A 163 -1.00 2.38 5.58
CA ILE A 163 -0.70 1.67 6.83
C ILE A 163 -0.06 2.61 7.86
N GLN A 164 0.95 3.39 7.43
CA GLN A 164 1.66 4.31 8.30
C GLN A 164 0.75 5.38 8.88
N GLU A 165 -0.15 5.95 8.07
CA GLU A 165 -1.10 6.96 8.51
C GLU A 165 -2.15 6.35 9.47
N ASN A 166 -2.66 5.16 9.14
CA ASN A 166 -3.62 4.45 9.98
C ASN A 166 -3.08 4.20 11.39
N PHE A 167 -1.85 3.66 11.49
CA PHE A 167 -1.28 3.35 12.80
C PHE A 167 -0.79 4.58 13.57
N LYS A 168 -0.38 5.65 12.88
CA LYS A 168 -0.13 6.95 13.54
C LYS A 168 -1.40 7.52 14.18
N GLN A 169 -2.53 7.47 13.46
CA GLN A 169 -3.80 7.93 14.02
C GLN A 169 -4.26 7.03 15.17
N LEU A 170 -4.13 5.71 15.02
CA LEU A 170 -4.49 4.76 16.08
C LEU A 170 -3.70 5.04 17.36
N GLU A 171 -2.39 5.22 17.26
CA GLU A 171 -1.53 5.55 18.40
C GLU A 171 -1.96 6.87 19.05
N SER A 172 -2.23 7.91 18.25
CA SER A 172 -2.70 9.21 18.74
C SER A 172 -4.04 9.09 19.48
N ASP A 173 -5.01 8.38 18.92
CA ASP A 173 -6.33 8.22 19.52
C ASP A 173 -6.25 7.39 20.80
N LEU A 174 -5.38 6.38 20.86
CA LEU A 174 -5.13 5.59 22.08
C LEU A 174 -4.54 6.43 23.21
N LEU A 175 -3.68 7.42 22.91
CA LEU A 175 -3.17 8.36 23.92
C LEU A 175 -4.29 9.25 24.49
N MET A 176 -5.23 9.66 23.63
CA MET A 176 -6.40 10.43 24.07
C MET A 176 -7.32 9.57 24.95
N GLU A 177 -7.51 8.30 24.59
CA GLU A 177 -8.31 7.35 25.37
C GLU A 177 -7.64 7.04 26.72
N GLU A 178 -6.31 6.85 26.74
CA GLU A 178 -5.51 6.71 27.97
C GLU A 178 -5.70 7.90 28.91
N TYR A 179 -5.66 9.12 28.37
CA TYR A 179 -5.89 10.34 29.16
C TYR A 179 -7.28 10.35 29.78
N ALA A 180 -8.32 10.07 29.00
CA ALA A 180 -9.71 10.04 29.47
C ALA A 180 -9.95 8.98 30.56
N ILE A 181 -9.38 7.78 30.39
CA ILE A 181 -9.47 6.69 31.39
C ILE A 181 -8.82 7.13 32.70
N ASN A 182 -7.61 7.71 32.66
CA ASN A 182 -6.89 8.08 33.87
C ASN A 182 -7.51 9.28 34.60
N GLN A 183 -8.08 10.25 33.89
CA GLN A 183 -8.84 11.34 34.52
C GLN A 183 -10.04 10.83 35.34
N SER A 184 -10.80 9.88 34.79
CA SER A 184 -11.97 9.32 35.48
C SER A 184 -11.60 8.62 36.80
N ILE A 185 -10.39 8.02 36.86
CA ILE A 185 -9.87 7.36 38.05
C ILE A 185 -9.45 8.39 39.11
N GLU A 186 -8.79 9.48 38.71
CA GLU A 186 -8.38 10.55 39.62
C GLU A 186 -9.57 11.26 40.27
N ASP A 187 -10.61 11.56 39.50
CA ASP A 187 -11.80 12.26 40.01
C ASP A 187 -12.67 11.36 40.89
N SER A 188 -12.76 10.06 40.58
CA SER A 188 -13.36 9.07 41.49
C SER A 188 -12.54 8.91 42.78
N GLY A 189 -11.20 8.96 42.69
CA GLY A 189 -10.31 8.88 43.85
C GLY A 189 -10.48 10.06 44.83
N LYS A 190 -10.72 11.27 44.31
CA LYS A 190 -11.01 12.47 45.13
C LYS A 190 -12.33 12.35 45.88
N LEU A 191 -13.37 11.77 45.26
CA LEU A 191 -14.68 11.54 45.91
C LEU A 191 -14.61 10.49 47.04
N VAL A 192 -13.74 9.48 46.92
CA VAL A 192 -13.52 8.48 47.97
C VAL A 192 -12.67 9.03 49.11
N ALA A 193 -11.68 9.89 48.83
CA ALA A 193 -10.86 10.54 49.86
C ALA A 193 -11.68 11.51 50.75
N LEU A 194 -12.70 12.17 50.19
CA LEU A 194 -13.60 13.05 50.95
C LEU A 194 -14.53 12.28 51.92
N ARG A 195 -14.80 10.99 51.70
CA ARG A 195 -15.64 10.17 52.59
C ARG A 195 -14.90 9.53 53.76
N ARG A 196 -13.57 9.45 53.74
CA ARG A 196 -12.78 8.85 54.85
C ARG A 196 -12.29 9.85 55.89
N ARG A 197 -12.46 11.16 55.69
CA ARG A 197 -12.04 12.18 56.66
C ARG A 197 -13.19 12.68 57.53
N ARG A 198 -13.86 11.77 58.26
CA ARG A 198 -14.72 12.15 59.39
C ARG A 198 -14.51 11.21 60.56
N ARG A 199 -13.43 11.43 61.30
CA ARG A 199 -13.32 11.17 62.74
C ARG A 199 -12.17 11.99 63.34
N THR A 200 -12.57 12.85 64.28
CA THR A 200 -11.82 13.48 65.38
C THR A 200 -10.57 14.31 65.07
N LEU A 201 -10.68 15.64 65.17
CA LEU A 201 -10.04 16.39 66.26
C LEU A 201 -10.63 17.81 66.40
N HIS A 202 -10.95 18.15 67.64
CA HIS A 202 -11.31 19.48 68.13
C HIS A 202 -10.03 20.34 68.25
N ARG A 203 -10.19 21.68 68.23
CA ARG A 203 -9.35 22.72 68.92
C ARG A 203 -8.50 23.68 68.05
N SER A 204 -8.74 24.98 68.31
CA SER A 204 -7.95 26.22 68.07
C SER A 204 -7.97 26.77 66.64
N LEU A 205 -8.52 27.97 66.33
CA LEU A 205 -8.30 29.35 66.81
C LEU A 205 -6.93 29.94 66.40
N ALA A 206 -7.00 31.17 65.86
CA ALA A 206 -5.98 32.11 65.33
C ALA A 206 -5.76 32.01 63.81
N GLU A 207 -6.31 32.88 62.96
CA GLU A 207 -6.07 34.33 62.78
C GLU A 207 -4.68 34.63 62.17
N SER A 208 -4.66 34.97 60.88
CA SER A 208 -3.80 36.02 60.30
C SER A 208 -3.96 36.09 58.77
N LEU A 209 -4.49 37.21 58.31
CA LEU A 209 -4.31 37.80 56.98
C LEU A 209 -3.44 39.06 57.22
N PRO A 210 -2.59 39.47 56.27
CA PRO A 210 -3.01 40.61 55.44
C PRO A 210 -2.50 40.67 53.98
N LYS A 211 -3.26 41.45 53.20
CA LYS A 211 -3.04 42.09 51.88
C LYS A 211 -1.62 42.64 51.59
N ARG A 212 -1.17 42.63 50.32
CA ARG A 212 -1.18 43.74 49.29
C ARG A 212 -0.27 43.40 48.08
N SER A 213 -0.79 43.35 46.85
CA SER A 213 -0.64 44.30 45.70
C SER A 213 0.69 44.35 44.91
N SER A 214 0.64 44.04 43.60
CA SER A 214 1.11 44.82 42.42
C SER A 214 1.21 43.89 41.18
N GLN A 215 0.44 44.10 40.11
CA GLN A 215 0.66 44.94 38.91
C GLN A 215 1.72 44.44 37.89
N HIS A 216 1.26 44.38 36.63
CA HIS A 216 1.97 44.31 35.33
C HIS A 216 2.59 42.99 34.83
N SER A 217 2.00 42.43 33.75
CA SER A 217 2.54 42.57 32.38
C SER A 217 1.77 41.64 31.42
N SER A 218 1.02 42.26 30.52
CA SER A 218 0.35 41.64 29.37
C SER A 218 1.28 41.72 28.16
N GLY A 219 1.77 40.57 27.71
CA GLY A 219 2.50 40.42 26.44
C GLY A 219 1.57 39.86 25.37
N ASP A 220 1.06 40.75 24.53
CA ASP A 220 0.37 40.44 23.28
C ASP A 220 1.43 40.43 22.15
N MET A 221 1.61 39.28 21.51
CA MET A 221 2.32 39.15 20.23
C MET A 221 1.58 38.11 19.40
N ARG A 222 0.45 38.52 18.83
CA ARG A 222 -0.23 37.83 17.75
C ARG A 222 0.46 38.15 16.42
N VAL A 223 1.30 37.23 15.95
CA VAL A 223 1.81 37.21 14.57
C VAL A 223 1.18 36.05 13.80
N GLU A 224 0.46 36.44 12.75
CA GLU A 224 0.08 35.76 11.52
C GLU A 224 0.31 34.24 11.35
N SER A 225 -0.77 33.52 10.98
CA SER A 225 -0.73 32.60 9.83
C SER A 225 -2.16 32.22 9.41
N GLN A 226 -2.80 33.10 8.65
CA GLN A 226 -4.05 32.79 7.96
C GLN A 226 -3.74 32.65 6.47
N GLY A 227 -3.47 31.42 6.02
CA GLY A 227 -3.25 31.15 4.59
C GLY A 227 -2.61 29.80 4.28
N SER A 228 -3.32 28.68 4.51
CA SER A 228 -2.79 27.36 4.11
C SER A 228 -3.83 26.35 3.60
N ILE A 229 -5.05 26.76 3.25
CA ILE A 229 -6.06 25.81 2.72
C ILE A 229 -6.10 25.80 1.17
N ILE A 230 -5.61 26.84 0.51
CA ILE A 230 -5.67 26.97 -0.96
C ILE A 230 -4.51 26.26 -1.68
N GLY A 231 -3.34 26.10 -1.04
CA GLY A 231 -2.16 25.46 -1.64
C GLY A 231 -2.33 23.96 -1.91
N ARG A 232 -2.89 23.22 -0.94
CA ARG A 232 -2.98 21.74 -0.98
C ARG A 232 -3.86 21.22 -2.12
N LYS A 233 -4.87 21.98 -2.56
CA LYS A 233 -5.75 21.61 -3.68
C LYS A 233 -5.08 21.87 -5.03
N ARG A 234 -4.28 22.93 -5.16
CA ARG A 234 -3.56 23.28 -6.41
C ARG A 234 -2.43 22.29 -6.69
N ASP A 235 -1.74 21.83 -5.64
CA ASP A 235 -0.66 20.85 -5.76
C ASP A 235 -1.14 19.44 -6.13
N ALA A 236 -2.33 19.06 -5.68
CA ALA A 236 -2.93 17.77 -6.05
C ALA A 236 -3.40 17.78 -7.52
N VAL A 237 -4.05 18.86 -7.96
CA VAL A 237 -4.51 19.00 -9.36
C VAL A 237 -3.32 19.08 -10.31
N SER A 238 -2.27 19.83 -9.96
CA SER A 238 -1.05 19.92 -10.78
C SER A 238 -0.37 18.56 -10.94
N ARG A 239 -0.28 17.75 -9.87
CA ARG A 239 0.28 16.39 -9.94
C ARG A 239 -0.54 15.48 -10.86
N THR A 240 -1.87 15.54 -10.78
CA THR A 240 -2.74 14.75 -11.67
C THR A 240 -2.54 15.15 -13.13
N THR A 241 -2.49 16.45 -13.43
CA THR A 241 -2.20 16.94 -14.79
C THR A 241 -0.85 16.44 -15.30
N THR A 242 0.20 16.50 -14.47
CA THR A 242 1.53 15.98 -14.84
C THR A 242 1.50 14.48 -15.14
N ILE A 243 0.79 13.68 -14.35
CA ILE A 243 0.64 12.24 -14.59
C ILE A 243 -0.08 11.98 -15.93
N ILE A 244 -1.16 12.72 -16.22
CA ILE A 244 -1.91 12.58 -17.48
C ILE A 244 -1.01 12.91 -18.68
N VAL A 245 -0.23 13.99 -18.61
CA VAL A 245 0.71 14.36 -19.69
C VAL A 245 1.76 13.29 -19.91
N VAL A 246 2.38 12.76 -18.83
CA VAL A 246 3.37 11.69 -18.93
C VAL A 246 2.78 10.41 -19.53
N MET A 247 1.57 10.02 -19.12
CA MET A 247 0.87 8.86 -19.70
C MET A 247 0.53 9.08 -21.18
N SER A 248 0.10 10.28 -21.56
CA SER A 248 -0.18 10.64 -22.96
C SER A 248 1.08 10.54 -23.83
N VAL A 249 2.21 11.06 -23.35
CA VAL A 249 3.51 10.94 -24.04
C VAL A 249 3.91 9.46 -24.19
N PHE A 250 3.75 8.66 -23.14
CA PHE A 250 4.09 7.24 -23.19
C PHE A 250 3.20 6.48 -24.18
N LEU A 251 1.89 6.76 -24.20
CA LEU A 251 0.96 6.20 -25.18
C LEU A 251 1.33 6.60 -26.61
N LEU A 252 1.69 7.86 -26.85
CA LEU A 252 2.14 8.32 -28.16
C LEU A 252 3.40 7.56 -28.61
N VAL A 253 4.38 7.38 -27.73
CA VAL A 253 5.59 6.60 -28.01
C VAL A 253 5.24 5.15 -28.33
N LEU A 254 4.33 4.51 -27.57
CA LEU A 254 3.87 3.15 -27.85
C LEU A 254 3.18 3.03 -29.21
N VAL A 255 2.36 4.01 -29.60
CA VAL A 255 1.72 4.05 -30.92
C VAL A 255 2.79 4.17 -32.02
N LEU A 256 3.77 5.06 -31.88
CA LEU A 256 4.86 5.22 -32.84
C LEU A 256 5.71 3.95 -32.97
N LEU A 257 6.00 3.28 -31.85
CA LEU A 257 6.70 1.98 -31.85
C LEU A 257 5.88 0.91 -32.56
N ASN A 258 4.57 0.83 -32.28
CA ASN A 258 3.68 -0.12 -32.97
C ASN A 258 3.59 0.16 -34.48
N VAL A 259 3.50 1.42 -34.91
CA VAL A 259 3.54 1.80 -36.33
C VAL A 259 4.89 1.43 -36.95
N THR A 260 6.00 1.69 -36.25
CA THR A 260 7.33 1.32 -36.74
C THR A 260 7.49 -0.19 -36.89
N LEU A 261 7.00 -0.96 -35.92
CA LEU A 261 6.94 -2.43 -35.97
C LEU A 261 6.09 -2.90 -37.15
N PHE A 262 4.92 -2.30 -37.35
CA PHE A 262 4.04 -2.62 -38.48
C PHE A 262 4.71 -2.33 -39.82
N LEU A 263 5.38 -1.19 -39.97
CA LEU A 263 6.13 -0.85 -41.20
C LEU A 263 7.31 -1.79 -41.43
N LYS A 264 8.02 -2.18 -40.36
CA LYS A 264 9.08 -3.20 -40.45
C LYS A 264 8.51 -4.55 -40.89
N LEU A 265 7.37 -4.96 -40.33
CA LEU A 265 6.68 -6.20 -40.68
C LEU A 265 6.23 -6.18 -42.15
N SER A 266 5.62 -5.08 -42.60
CA SER A 266 5.18 -4.89 -43.98
C SER A 266 6.35 -4.92 -44.98
N LYS A 267 7.51 -4.35 -44.64
CA LYS A 267 8.71 -4.45 -45.48
C LYS A 267 9.22 -5.89 -45.59
N ILE A 268 9.16 -6.65 -44.50
CA ILE A 268 9.56 -8.06 -44.48
C ILE A 268 8.56 -8.90 -45.29
N GLU A 269 7.26 -8.62 -45.17
CA GLU A 269 6.21 -9.30 -45.94
C GLU A 269 6.38 -9.06 -47.45
N HIS A 270 6.66 -7.82 -47.86
CA HIS A 270 6.96 -7.51 -49.25
C HIS A 270 8.23 -8.21 -49.77
N ALA A 271 9.29 -8.28 -48.96
CA ALA A 271 10.51 -8.99 -49.33
C ALA A 271 10.30 -10.52 -49.39
N ALA A 272 9.47 -11.06 -48.50
CA ALA A 272 9.08 -12.46 -48.54
C ALA A 272 8.23 -12.76 -49.79
N GLN A 273 7.24 -11.93 -50.11
CA GLN A 273 6.42 -12.08 -51.31
C GLN A 273 7.23 -12.00 -52.61
N SER A 274 8.22 -11.09 -52.69
CA SER A 274 9.10 -11.04 -53.87
C SER A 274 9.96 -12.29 -54.00
N LEU A 275 10.45 -12.85 -52.89
CA LEU A 275 11.15 -14.14 -52.90
C LEU A 275 10.24 -15.30 -53.31
N TYR A 276 9.01 -15.37 -52.80
CA TYR A 276 8.03 -16.38 -53.20
C TYR A 276 7.72 -16.32 -54.70
N HIS A 277 7.57 -15.12 -55.27
CA HIS A 277 7.36 -14.96 -56.70
C HIS A 277 8.57 -15.38 -57.54
N VAL A 278 9.79 -15.07 -57.09
CA VAL A 278 11.03 -15.50 -57.76
C VAL A 278 11.16 -17.02 -57.72
N GLN A 279 10.84 -17.66 -56.59
CA GLN A 279 10.87 -19.13 -56.46
C GLN A 279 9.82 -19.82 -57.34
N LEU A 280 8.61 -19.26 -57.46
CA LEU A 280 7.61 -19.75 -58.42
C LEU A 280 8.04 -19.54 -59.89
N GLN A 281 8.73 -18.45 -60.17
CA GLN A 281 9.29 -18.19 -61.51
C GLN A 281 10.46 -19.13 -61.82
N GLU A 282 11.26 -19.50 -60.83
CA GLU A 282 12.34 -20.49 -60.95
C GLU A 282 11.78 -21.91 -61.13
N GLU A 283 10.74 -22.30 -60.39
CA GLU A 283 10.05 -23.58 -60.61
C GLU A 283 9.30 -23.65 -61.95
N SER A 284 8.70 -22.54 -62.40
CA SER A 284 8.04 -22.50 -63.73
C SER A 284 9.04 -22.43 -64.88
N SER A 285 10.23 -21.87 -64.69
CA SER A 285 11.31 -21.90 -65.69
C SER A 285 12.09 -23.23 -65.72
N LEU A 286 12.19 -23.94 -64.59
CA LEU A 286 12.71 -25.32 -64.56
C LEU A 286 11.75 -26.35 -65.19
N ASN A 287 10.45 -26.04 -65.26
CA ASN A 287 9.45 -26.86 -65.94
C ASN A 287 9.31 -26.57 -67.45
N ILE A 288 10.10 -25.67 -68.02
CA ILE A 288 10.09 -25.37 -69.46
C ILE A 288 11.46 -25.70 -70.06
N SER A 289 11.60 -26.93 -70.58
CA SER A 289 12.63 -27.28 -71.57
C SER A 289 12.10 -26.95 -72.98
N PRO A 290 12.97 -26.65 -73.97
CA PRO A 290 12.80 -25.52 -74.87
C PRO A 290 12.06 -25.88 -76.15
N GLU A 291 11.17 -25.01 -76.60
CA GLU A 291 10.84 -24.92 -78.01
C GLU A 291 10.54 -23.47 -78.42
N MET A 292 11.28 -23.03 -79.44
CA MET A 292 11.03 -21.91 -80.36
C MET A 292 11.15 -20.46 -79.84
N VAL A 293 12.36 -19.94 -80.08
CA VAL A 293 12.67 -18.66 -80.76
C VAL A 293 11.47 -17.85 -81.27
N SER A 294 11.28 -16.65 -80.72
CA SER A 294 10.88 -15.48 -81.49
C SER A 294 11.53 -14.22 -80.90
N LYS A 295 12.25 -13.51 -81.77
CA LYS A 295 12.90 -12.22 -81.53
C LYS A 295 11.83 -11.17 -81.19
N GLU A 296 11.97 -10.51 -80.05
CA GLU A 296 11.51 -9.13 -79.90
C GLU A 296 12.44 -8.38 -78.93
N ASP A 297 12.80 -7.16 -79.32
CA ASP A 297 13.86 -6.33 -78.75
C ASP A 297 13.58 -5.84 -77.31
N ILE A 298 14.58 -5.96 -76.43
CA ILE A 298 14.62 -5.32 -75.10
C ILE A 298 15.95 -4.55 -74.95
N PRO A 299 15.96 -3.31 -74.41
CA PRO A 299 17.09 -2.39 -74.48
C PRO A 299 18.36 -2.88 -73.76
N GLN A 300 19.50 -2.58 -74.38
CA GLN A 300 20.86 -3.03 -74.07
C GLN A 300 21.46 -2.52 -72.73
N TYR A 301 20.65 -1.99 -71.81
CA TYR A 301 21.15 -1.36 -70.56
C TYR A 301 21.23 -2.32 -69.35
N ASP A 302 20.58 -3.49 -69.41
CA ASP A 302 20.42 -4.39 -68.24
C ASP A 302 21.35 -5.62 -68.25
N LYS A 303 22.03 -5.89 -69.37
CA LYS A 303 22.90 -7.09 -69.50
C LYS A 303 24.23 -6.99 -68.75
N GLU A 304 24.73 -5.78 -68.49
CA GLU A 304 25.99 -5.59 -67.76
C GLU A 304 25.80 -5.71 -66.25
N GLN A 305 24.69 -5.21 -65.71
CA GLN A 305 24.39 -5.32 -64.28
C GLN A 305 24.13 -6.77 -63.87
N VAL A 306 23.39 -7.54 -64.69
CA VAL A 306 23.14 -8.96 -64.43
C VAL A 306 24.43 -9.79 -64.51
N LYS A 307 25.38 -9.44 -65.38
CA LYS A 307 26.71 -10.08 -65.41
C LYS A 307 27.53 -9.75 -64.17
N HIS A 308 27.51 -8.50 -63.73
CA HIS A 308 28.24 -8.06 -62.53
C HIS A 308 27.70 -8.74 -61.27
N VAL A 309 26.37 -8.84 -61.11
CA VAL A 309 25.74 -9.49 -59.96
C VAL A 309 26.02 -11.00 -59.96
N LYS A 310 26.03 -11.66 -61.14
CA LYS A 310 26.42 -13.07 -61.25
C LYS A 310 27.90 -13.33 -60.93
N GLY A 311 28.79 -12.37 -61.17
CA GLY A 311 30.20 -12.44 -60.77
C GLY A 311 30.36 -12.38 -59.25
N VAL A 312 29.74 -11.38 -58.61
CA VAL A 312 29.81 -11.16 -57.16
C VAL A 312 29.22 -12.34 -56.36
N LEU A 313 28.14 -12.95 -56.84
CA LEU A 313 27.55 -14.14 -56.23
C LEU A 313 28.46 -15.37 -56.33
N ARG A 314 29.19 -15.52 -57.44
CA ARG A 314 30.12 -16.64 -57.63
C ARG A 314 31.34 -16.52 -56.72
N ASP A 315 31.90 -15.32 -56.62
CA ASP A 315 33.04 -15.03 -55.72
C ASP A 315 32.64 -15.17 -54.24
N SER A 316 31.39 -14.85 -53.88
CA SER A 316 30.88 -15.02 -52.50
C SER A 316 30.68 -16.49 -52.11
N ILE A 317 30.37 -17.37 -53.08
CA ILE A 317 30.20 -18.81 -52.85
C ILE A 317 31.56 -19.49 -52.70
N GLU A 318 32.55 -19.11 -53.53
CA GLU A 318 33.90 -19.69 -53.47
C GLU A 318 34.65 -19.30 -52.17
N MET A 319 34.36 -18.12 -51.62
CA MET A 319 34.92 -17.67 -50.33
C MET A 319 34.29 -18.38 -49.11
N LEU A 320 33.08 -18.91 -49.24
CA LEU A 320 32.40 -19.68 -48.18
C LEU A 320 32.83 -21.16 -48.16
N GLU A 321 33.46 -21.66 -49.21
CA GLU A 321 33.93 -23.06 -49.33
C GLU A 321 35.36 -23.27 -48.79
N GLN A 322 36.02 -22.20 -48.32
CA GLN A 322 37.38 -22.22 -47.75
C GLN A 322 37.45 -22.01 -46.22
N VAL A 323 36.35 -22.23 -45.47
CA VAL A 323 36.34 -22.27 -43.98
C VAL A 323 35.76 -23.59 -43.50
#